data_AF-A0A9Q0NSF7-F1
#
_entry.id   AF-A0A9Q0NSF7-F1
#
_cell.length_a   1.000
_cell.length_b   1.000
_cell.length_c   1.000
_cell.angle_alpha   90.00
_cell.angle_beta   90.00
_cell.angle_gamma   90.00
#
_symmetry.space_group_name_H-M   'P 1'
#
loop_
_entity.id
_entity.type
_entity.pdbx_description
1 polymer ?
#
loop_
_entity_poly.entity_id
_entity_poly.type
_entity_poly.pdbx_seq_one_letter_code
_entity_poly.pdbx_strand_id
1 'polypeptide(L)'
;MEDELQRPVRLMNFVSEEQLDESKKSRGERVEDGTAQRDRPLFEILKENKDKKDAEFNERLKHRPPKALDEDESEFLDNLEMSKKEYEQWIADEEAQQLRSFQAAVAAQSFSVDEVKETPLVPPVPEQKSAGRKNPTCSLIKYDYQSQTSGEESEDGPGKSRRTFRDR
;
A
#
# COMPACT_ATOMS: atom_id res chain seq x y z
N MET A 1 -28.49 -45.47 -12.18
CA MET A 1 -27.55 -44.50 -12.79
C MET A 1 -28.28 -43.90 -13.96
N GLU A 2 -29.18 -42.94 -13.73
CA GLU A 2 -30.18 -42.56 -14.75
C GLU A 2 -30.52 -41.05 -14.76
N ASP A 3 -29.80 -40.24 -13.98
CA ASP A 3 -30.15 -38.84 -13.67
C ASP A 3 -29.49 -37.80 -14.61
N GLU A 4 -29.44 -38.06 -15.93
CA GLU A 4 -28.69 -37.19 -16.87
C GLU A 4 -29.45 -36.69 -18.12
N LEU A 5 -30.74 -37.01 -18.30
CA LEU A 5 -31.47 -36.76 -19.57
C LEU A 5 -32.68 -35.82 -19.51
N GLN A 6 -32.74 -34.89 -18.55
CA GLN A 6 -33.79 -33.86 -18.50
C GLN A 6 -33.25 -32.42 -18.34
N ARG A 7 -32.55 -31.92 -19.36
CA ARG A 7 -32.46 -30.47 -19.55
C ARG A 7 -33.78 -29.98 -20.15
N PRO A 8 -34.57 -29.14 -19.46
CA PRO A 8 -35.85 -28.69 -20.00
C PRO A 8 -35.64 -27.88 -21.27
N VAL A 9 -36.40 -28.20 -22.31
CA VAL A 9 -36.41 -27.44 -23.57
C VAL A 9 -36.85 -26.01 -23.25
N ARG A 10 -35.95 -25.03 -23.42
CA ARG A 10 -36.27 -23.62 -23.28
C ARG A 10 -37.19 -23.20 -24.42
N LEU A 11 -38.50 -23.19 -24.14
CA LEU A 11 -39.49 -22.58 -25.01
C LEU A 11 -39.17 -21.08 -25.13
N MET A 12 -38.77 -20.65 -26.32
CA MET A 12 -38.52 -19.23 -26.59
C MET A 12 -39.85 -18.54 -26.88
N ASN A 13 -40.15 -17.49 -26.11
CA ASN A 13 -41.32 -16.65 -26.35
C ASN A 13 -41.01 -15.70 -27.51
N PHE A 14 -41.44 -16.05 -28.71
CA PHE A 14 -41.36 -15.16 -29.87
C PHE A 14 -42.38 -14.03 -29.72
N VAL A 15 -41.90 -12.80 -29.75
CA VAL A 15 -42.70 -11.58 -29.75
C VAL A 15 -42.89 -11.14 -31.21
N SER A 16 -44.11 -10.84 -31.61
CA SER A 16 -44.39 -10.32 -32.96
C SER A 16 -43.80 -8.92 -33.15
N GLU A 17 -43.46 -8.55 -34.38
CA GLU A 17 -42.89 -7.23 -34.71
C GLU A 17 -43.78 -6.06 -34.21
N GLU A 18 -45.10 -6.19 -34.37
CA GLU A 18 -46.09 -5.24 -33.87
C GLU A 18 -46.04 -5.09 -32.34
N GLN A 19 -46.04 -6.19 -31.60
CA GLN A 19 -45.93 -6.19 -30.12
C GLN A 19 -44.59 -5.62 -29.64
N LEU A 20 -43.52 -5.82 -30.41
CA LEU A 20 -42.19 -5.30 -30.12
C LEU A 20 -42.16 -3.78 -30.32
N ASP A 21 -42.85 -3.26 -31.34
CA ASP A 21 -43.01 -1.82 -31.55
C ASP A 21 -43.98 -1.16 -30.56
N GLU A 22 -45.05 -1.83 -30.15
CA GLU A 22 -45.89 -1.40 -29.03
C GLU A 22 -45.11 -1.38 -27.70
N SER A 23 -44.24 -2.35 -27.48
CA SER A 23 -43.36 -2.39 -26.30
C SER A 23 -42.37 -1.21 -26.29
N LYS A 24 -41.79 -0.86 -27.44
CA LYS A 24 -40.96 0.35 -27.57
C LYS A 24 -41.77 1.63 -27.31
N LYS A 25 -42.96 1.76 -27.89
CA LYS A 25 -43.83 2.94 -27.74
C LYS A 25 -44.31 3.12 -26.29
N SER A 26 -44.72 2.05 -25.61
CA SER A 26 -45.24 2.08 -24.24
C SER A 26 -44.17 2.26 -23.16
N ARG A 27 -42.93 1.79 -23.40
CA ARG A 27 -41.78 1.96 -22.49
C ARG A 27 -41.26 3.41 -22.46
N GLY A 28 -41.59 4.23 -23.46
CA GLY A 28 -41.23 5.64 -23.55
C GLY A 28 -39.81 5.90 -24.04
N GLU A 29 -39.54 7.16 -24.38
CA GLU A 29 -38.24 7.62 -24.88
C GLU A 29 -37.13 7.42 -23.83
N ARG A 30 -36.24 6.46 -24.07
CA ARG A 30 -35.14 6.13 -23.16
C ARG A 30 -33.80 6.23 -23.89
N VAL A 31 -32.92 7.09 -23.38
CA VAL A 31 -31.55 7.31 -23.92
C VAL A 31 -30.75 6.00 -24.00
N GLU A 32 -30.94 5.10 -23.03
CA GLU A 32 -30.34 3.75 -22.97
C GLU A 32 -30.78 2.80 -24.10
N ASP A 33 -31.92 3.05 -24.75
CA ASP A 33 -32.54 2.17 -25.75
C ASP A 33 -32.37 2.69 -27.18
N GLY A 34 -31.54 3.74 -27.36
CA GLY A 34 -31.14 4.31 -28.66
C GLY A 34 -32.27 4.91 -29.51
N THR A 35 -33.48 5.01 -28.94
CA THR A 35 -34.71 5.51 -29.57
C THR A 35 -34.98 7.00 -29.28
N ALA A 36 -34.22 7.60 -28.35
CA ALA A 36 -34.28 9.02 -28.03
C ALA A 36 -33.51 9.88 -29.04
N GLN A 37 -33.90 11.16 -29.17
CA GLN A 37 -33.46 12.06 -30.25
C GLN A 37 -31.93 12.07 -30.51
N ARG A 38 -31.55 11.90 -31.79
CA ARG A 38 -30.16 11.87 -32.27
C ARG A 38 -29.60 13.24 -32.69
N ASP A 39 -29.99 14.28 -31.98
CA ASP A 39 -29.46 15.64 -32.23
C ASP A 39 -28.04 15.81 -31.67
N ARG A 40 -27.57 14.84 -30.85
CA ARG A 40 -26.17 14.68 -30.43
C ARG A 40 -25.49 13.52 -31.15
N PRO A 41 -24.20 13.61 -31.50
CA PRO A 41 -23.47 12.52 -32.13
C PRO A 41 -23.35 11.31 -31.19
N LEU A 42 -23.43 10.10 -31.75
CA LEU A 42 -23.42 8.83 -31.00
C LEU A 42 -22.20 8.68 -30.08
N PHE A 43 -21.06 9.24 -30.46
CA PHE A 43 -19.84 9.28 -29.65
C PHE A 43 -20.06 9.98 -28.29
N GLU A 44 -20.76 11.11 -28.26
CA GLU A 44 -21.03 11.85 -27.02
C GLU A 44 -21.96 11.05 -26.11
N ILE A 45 -23.01 10.43 -26.66
CA ILE A 45 -23.95 9.61 -25.88
C ILE A 45 -23.25 8.38 -25.29
N LEU A 46 -22.41 7.70 -26.07
CA LEU A 46 -21.62 6.55 -25.57
C LEU A 46 -20.59 6.97 -24.53
N LYS A 47 -19.98 8.16 -24.69
CA LYS A 47 -19.06 8.74 -23.71
C LYS A 47 -19.80 9.13 -22.43
N GLU A 48 -20.88 9.90 -22.50
CA GLU A 48 -21.74 10.27 -21.36
C GLU A 48 -22.21 9.03 -20.59
N ASN A 49 -22.66 7.97 -21.28
CA ASN A 49 -23.08 6.72 -20.65
C ASN A 49 -21.92 5.98 -19.97
N LYS A 50 -20.73 5.96 -20.59
CA LYS A 50 -19.53 5.38 -19.97
C LYS A 50 -19.11 6.20 -18.74
N ASP A 51 -18.94 7.50 -18.90
CA ASP A 51 -18.51 8.42 -17.85
C ASP A 51 -19.50 8.40 -16.67
N LYS A 52 -20.81 8.26 -16.95
CA LYS A 52 -21.85 8.04 -15.93
C LYS A 52 -21.73 6.69 -15.23
N LYS A 53 -21.48 5.59 -15.95
CA LYS A 53 -21.27 4.26 -15.33
C LYS A 53 -20.00 4.20 -14.50
N ASP A 54 -18.92 4.79 -15.00
CA ASP A 54 -17.65 4.91 -14.30
C ASP A 54 -17.80 5.85 -13.09
N ALA A 55 -18.59 6.92 -13.17
CA ALA A 55 -18.92 7.78 -12.03
C ALA A 55 -19.78 7.05 -10.98
N GLU A 56 -20.88 6.40 -11.36
CA GLU A 56 -21.74 5.58 -10.48
C GLU A 56 -20.92 4.48 -9.77
N PHE A 57 -19.99 3.85 -10.48
CA PHE A 57 -19.09 2.82 -9.94
C PHE A 57 -18.04 3.40 -8.99
N ASN A 58 -17.37 4.49 -9.39
CA ASN A 58 -16.37 5.16 -8.57
C ASN A 58 -16.99 5.80 -7.32
N GLU A 59 -18.19 6.37 -7.40
CA GLU A 59 -18.98 6.86 -6.25
C GLU A 59 -19.28 5.71 -5.27
N ARG A 60 -19.73 4.56 -5.79
CA ARG A 60 -19.98 3.36 -4.98
C ARG A 60 -18.70 2.81 -4.31
N LEU A 61 -17.53 3.02 -4.90
CA LEU A 61 -16.24 2.69 -4.26
C LEU A 61 -15.77 3.76 -3.28
N LYS A 62 -15.98 5.05 -3.56
CA LYS A 62 -15.67 6.18 -2.64
C LYS A 62 -16.47 6.12 -1.34
N HIS A 63 -17.72 5.66 -1.40
CA HIS A 63 -18.61 5.54 -0.23
C HIS A 63 -18.73 4.12 0.33
N ARG A 64 -18.03 3.14 -0.24
CA ARG A 64 -17.74 1.90 0.48
C ARG A 64 -16.76 2.29 1.61
N PRO A 65 -17.07 2.00 2.90
CA PRO A 65 -16.09 2.19 3.97
C PRO A 65 -14.78 1.53 3.57
N PRO A 66 -13.61 2.14 3.87
CA PRO A 66 -12.33 1.50 3.58
C PRO A 66 -12.39 0.08 4.10
N LYS A 67 -11.99 -0.88 3.26
CA LYS A 67 -11.97 -2.29 3.65
C LYS A 67 -11.15 -2.34 4.95
N ALA A 68 -11.80 -2.72 6.05
CA ALA A 68 -11.06 -3.02 7.27
C ALA A 68 -10.01 -4.08 6.90
N LEU A 69 -8.85 -4.00 7.54
CA LEU A 69 -7.95 -5.15 7.58
C LEU A 69 -8.78 -6.35 8.01
N ASP A 70 -8.61 -7.49 7.35
CA ASP A 70 -9.26 -8.70 7.84
C ASP A 70 -8.62 -9.16 9.17
N GLU A 71 -9.27 -10.12 9.84
CA GLU A 71 -8.82 -10.57 11.17
C GLU A 71 -7.34 -11.02 11.09
N ASP A 72 -7.01 -11.85 10.10
CA ASP A 72 -5.67 -12.34 9.80
C ASP A 72 -4.65 -11.20 9.56
N GLU A 73 -5.00 -10.17 8.77
CA GLU A 73 -4.16 -8.97 8.55
C GLU A 73 -3.94 -8.15 9.84
N SER A 74 -4.95 -8.05 10.71
CA SER A 74 -4.83 -7.32 11.98
C SER A 74 -4.02 -8.11 13.02
N GLU A 75 -4.25 -9.41 13.18
CA GLU A 75 -3.45 -10.30 14.02
C GLU A 75 -1.98 -10.30 13.59
N PHE A 76 -1.69 -10.24 12.28
CA PHE A 76 -0.33 -10.14 11.79
C PHE A 76 0.41 -8.88 12.27
N LEU A 77 -0.26 -7.73 12.28
CA LEU A 77 0.34 -6.47 12.74
C LEU A 77 0.56 -6.46 14.26
N ASP A 78 -0.40 -6.96 15.04
CA ASP A 78 -0.27 -7.08 16.50
C ASP A 78 0.86 -8.04 16.88
N ASN A 79 0.97 -9.19 16.21
CA ASN A 79 2.07 -10.14 16.40
C ASN A 79 3.43 -9.55 16.01
N LEU A 80 3.48 -8.70 14.96
CA LEU A 80 4.70 -7.99 14.56
C LEU A 80 5.15 -6.96 15.62
N GLU A 81 4.22 -6.19 16.18
CA GLU A 81 4.51 -5.25 17.27
C GLU A 81 5.00 -5.98 18.52
N MET A 82 4.31 -7.06 18.90
CA MET A 82 4.68 -7.92 20.03
C MET A 82 6.09 -8.52 19.85
N SER A 83 6.38 -9.12 18.71
CA SER A 83 7.70 -9.72 18.42
C SER A 83 8.83 -8.68 18.45
N LYS A 84 8.58 -7.48 17.91
CA LYS A 84 9.54 -6.37 17.98
C LYS A 84 9.81 -5.95 19.44
N LYS A 85 8.75 -5.80 20.24
CA LYS A 85 8.83 -5.41 21.65
C LYS A 85 9.54 -6.46 22.50
N GLU A 86 9.29 -7.74 22.26
CA GLU A 86 9.98 -8.85 22.92
C GLU A 86 11.49 -8.85 22.61
N TYR A 87 11.87 -8.58 21.36
CA TYR A 87 13.27 -8.44 20.97
C TYR A 87 13.94 -7.23 21.65
N GLU A 88 13.29 -6.06 21.67
CA GLU A 88 13.79 -4.87 22.38
C GLU A 88 13.94 -5.13 23.89
N GLN A 89 13.00 -5.85 24.50
CA GLN A 89 13.07 -6.24 25.91
C GLN A 89 14.22 -7.21 26.19
N TRP A 90 14.44 -8.21 25.33
CA TRP A 90 15.56 -9.15 25.46
C TRP A 90 16.92 -8.46 25.40
N ILE A 91 17.09 -7.49 24.50
CA ILE A 91 18.29 -6.65 24.41
C ILE A 91 18.47 -5.83 25.70
N ALA A 92 17.41 -5.22 26.22
CA ALA A 92 17.47 -4.43 27.45
C ALA A 92 17.84 -5.28 28.68
N ASP A 93 17.35 -6.52 28.77
CA ASP A 93 17.70 -7.46 29.84
C ASP A 93 19.16 -7.92 29.77
N GLU A 94 19.68 -8.19 28.55
CA GLU A 94 21.09 -8.51 28.33
C GLU A 94 22.01 -7.32 28.70
N GLU A 95 21.69 -6.11 28.23
CA GLU A 95 22.42 -4.89 28.59
C GLU A 95 22.39 -4.65 30.12
N ALA A 96 21.23 -4.79 30.76
CA ALA A 96 21.10 -4.66 32.21
C ALA A 96 21.92 -5.72 32.98
N GLN A 97 22.13 -6.92 32.42
CA GLN A 97 23.04 -7.91 33.00
C GLN A 97 24.52 -7.50 32.83
N GLN A 98 24.89 -6.96 31.67
CA GLN A 98 26.24 -6.46 31.40
C GLN A 98 26.62 -5.26 32.28
N LEU A 99 25.71 -4.29 32.49
CA LEU A 99 25.95 -3.19 33.43
C LEU A 99 26.12 -3.69 34.86
N ARG A 100 25.30 -4.65 35.32
CA ARG A 100 25.41 -5.22 36.68
C ARG A 100 26.74 -5.95 36.89
N SER A 101 27.21 -6.73 35.91
CA SER A 101 28.50 -7.44 36.02
C SER A 101 29.68 -6.47 35.99
N PHE A 102 29.63 -5.42 35.16
CA PHE A 102 30.64 -4.36 35.14
C PHE A 102 30.70 -3.61 36.49
N GLN A 103 29.56 -3.21 37.05
CA GLN A 103 29.50 -2.55 38.36
C GLN A 103 30.07 -3.44 39.47
N ALA A 104 29.77 -4.74 39.47
CA ALA A 104 30.33 -5.69 40.43
C ALA A 104 31.85 -5.82 40.30
N ALA A 105 32.39 -5.88 39.07
CA ALA A 105 33.83 -5.95 38.82
C ALA A 105 34.55 -4.65 39.25
N VAL A 106 33.97 -3.48 38.97
CA VAL A 106 34.49 -2.18 39.42
C VAL A 106 34.49 -2.09 40.95
N ALA A 107 33.41 -2.50 41.62
CA ALA A 107 33.33 -2.51 43.08
C ALA A 107 34.37 -3.46 43.70
N ALA A 108 34.56 -4.66 43.13
CA ALA A 108 35.56 -5.62 43.61
C ALA A 108 36.99 -5.06 43.48
N GLN A 109 37.34 -4.45 42.34
CA GLN A 109 38.65 -3.80 42.19
C GLN A 109 38.82 -2.60 43.12
N SER A 110 37.76 -1.80 43.34
CA SER A 110 37.79 -0.65 44.25
C SER A 110 38.07 -1.06 45.69
N PHE A 111 37.41 -2.13 46.15
CA PHE A 111 37.64 -2.71 47.48
C PHE A 111 39.10 -3.15 47.66
N SER A 112 39.69 -3.82 46.66
CA SER A 112 41.11 -4.21 46.68
C SER A 112 42.11 -3.04 46.57
N VAL A 113 41.68 -1.84 46.15
CA VAL A 113 42.55 -0.65 46.05
C VAL A 113 42.54 0.19 47.32
N ASP A 114 41.41 0.29 48.03
CA ASP A 114 41.36 1.01 49.32
C ASP A 114 42.06 0.24 50.45
N GLU A 115 42.12 -1.10 50.39
CA GLU A 115 42.92 -1.91 51.35
C GLU A 115 44.45 -1.71 51.18
N VAL A 116 44.90 -1.16 50.05
CA VAL A 116 46.33 -0.99 49.72
C VAL A 116 46.82 0.46 49.92
N LYS A 117 45.95 1.40 50.33
CA LYS A 117 46.30 2.81 50.54
C LYS A 117 46.75 3.15 51.97
N GLU A 118 47.63 2.33 52.52
CA GLU A 118 48.61 2.78 53.54
C GLU A 118 50.01 2.82 52.87
N THR A 119 50.43 4.04 52.53
CA THR A 119 51.57 4.42 51.66
C THR A 119 52.99 4.21 52.23
N PRO A 120 54.10 4.40 51.45
CA PRO A 120 54.26 4.53 49.97
C PRO A 120 55.49 3.78 49.35
N LEU A 121 55.60 3.73 48.01
CA LEU A 121 56.80 4.08 47.19
C LEU A 121 56.51 4.01 45.67
N VAL A 122 57.36 4.63 44.83
CA VAL A 122 57.12 5.13 43.44
C VAL A 122 58.45 5.05 42.63
N PRO A 123 58.58 5.10 41.26
CA PRO A 123 57.69 4.86 40.07
C PRO A 123 58.23 3.63 39.24
N PRO A 124 58.49 3.58 37.90
CA PRO A 124 57.94 4.24 36.67
C PRO A 124 57.69 3.36 35.39
N VAL A 125 56.68 3.75 34.56
CA VAL A 125 56.68 3.79 33.04
C VAL A 125 56.73 2.44 32.25
N PRO A 126 56.19 2.30 31.00
CA PRO A 126 55.61 3.29 30.06
C PRO A 126 54.16 3.07 29.58
N GLU A 127 53.65 4.10 28.91
CA GLU A 127 52.42 4.13 28.10
C GLU A 127 52.45 3.15 26.90
N GLN A 128 51.29 2.61 26.51
CA GLN A 128 51.05 2.16 25.13
C GLN A 128 49.79 2.80 24.54
N LYS A 129 49.99 3.67 23.54
CA LYS A 129 48.95 4.18 22.65
C LYS A 129 48.46 3.06 21.73
N SER A 130 47.19 2.68 21.83
CA SER A 130 46.52 1.88 20.80
C SER A 130 45.67 2.79 19.90
N ALA A 131 45.86 2.66 18.58
CA ALA A 131 45.36 3.61 17.60
C ALA A 131 43.87 3.44 17.29
N GLY A 132 43.24 4.55 16.90
CA GLY A 132 41.81 4.68 16.66
C GLY A 132 41.17 3.59 15.81
N ARG A 133 40.04 3.08 16.31
CA ARG A 133 39.04 2.39 15.49
C ARG A 133 38.17 3.45 14.81
N LYS A 134 38.21 3.44 13.48
CA LYS A 134 37.43 4.28 12.58
C LYS A 134 36.02 3.69 12.47
N ASN A 135 35.01 4.48 12.86
CA ASN A 135 33.60 4.09 12.82
C ASN A 135 33.16 3.89 11.35
N PRO A 136 32.40 2.84 11.02
CA PRO A 136 31.73 2.77 9.73
C PRO A 136 30.65 3.86 9.67
N THR A 137 30.67 4.66 8.60
CA THR A 137 29.67 5.70 8.35
C THR A 137 28.27 5.12 8.36
N CYS A 138 27.39 5.64 9.22
CA CYS A 138 25.96 5.34 9.16
C CYS A 138 25.42 5.82 7.81
N SER A 139 25.13 4.88 6.90
CA SER A 139 24.52 5.19 5.61
C SER A 139 23.06 5.58 5.83
N LEU A 140 22.82 6.89 5.84
CA LEU A 140 21.49 7.49 5.94
C LEU A 140 20.59 6.99 4.79
N ILE A 141 19.69 6.04 5.09
CA ILE A 141 18.66 5.59 4.15
C ILE A 141 17.65 6.75 4.01
N LYS A 142 17.61 7.34 2.82
CA LYS A 142 16.56 8.30 2.45
C LYS A 142 15.35 7.53 1.94
N TYR A 143 14.22 7.71 2.60
CA TYR A 143 12.92 7.31 2.07
C TYR A 143 12.35 8.49 1.29
N ASP A 144 12.30 8.39 -0.04
CA ASP A 144 11.59 9.35 -0.88
C ASP A 144 10.10 9.03 -0.86
N TYR A 145 9.35 9.75 -0.01
CA TYR A 145 7.90 9.64 0.06
C TYR A 145 7.27 10.41 -1.10
N GLN A 146 7.01 9.73 -2.23
CA GLN A 146 6.28 10.33 -3.35
C GLN A 146 4.79 10.44 -3.04
N SER A 147 4.40 11.55 -2.43
CA SER A 147 3.01 12.01 -2.39
C SER A 147 2.78 13.07 -3.47
N GLN A 148 2.24 12.65 -4.61
CA GLN A 148 1.52 13.52 -5.55
C GLN A 148 0.22 12.79 -5.90
N THR A 149 -0.91 13.07 -5.24
CA THR A 149 -1.80 14.22 -5.55
C THR A 149 -2.04 14.34 -7.05
N SER A 150 -3.13 13.71 -7.52
CA SER A 150 -3.67 13.94 -8.86
C SER A 150 -4.16 15.37 -8.98
N GLY A 151 -3.32 16.27 -9.51
CA GLY A 151 -3.76 17.57 -9.98
C GLY A 151 -4.62 17.41 -11.22
N GLU A 152 -5.74 18.12 -11.26
CA GLU A 152 -6.59 18.22 -12.45
C GLU A 152 -5.89 19.08 -13.50
N GLU A 153 -5.40 18.48 -14.58
CA GLU A 153 -5.02 19.21 -15.79
C GLU A 153 -5.95 18.85 -16.95
N SER A 154 -6.85 19.77 -17.25
CA SER A 154 -7.67 19.79 -18.46
C SER A 154 -6.87 20.41 -19.62
N GLU A 155 -6.26 19.58 -20.46
CA GLU A 155 -5.62 20.01 -21.70
C GLU A 155 -6.48 19.61 -22.91
N ASP A 156 -7.12 20.62 -23.51
CA ASP A 156 -7.95 20.53 -24.71
C ASP A 156 -7.09 20.86 -25.94
N GLY A 157 -6.87 19.93 -26.87
CA GLY A 157 -5.96 20.18 -28.00
C GLY A 157 -5.78 19.05 -29.02
N PRO A 158 -6.09 19.25 -30.32
CA PRO A 158 -5.97 18.21 -31.35
C PRO A 158 -4.52 18.02 -31.85
N GLY A 159 -3.99 16.81 -31.68
CA GLY A 159 -2.67 16.41 -32.18
C GLY A 159 -2.55 16.46 -33.71
N LYS A 160 -1.71 17.37 -34.22
CA LYS A 160 -1.47 17.56 -35.67
C LYS A 160 -0.68 16.40 -36.27
N SER A 161 -1.24 15.74 -37.30
CA SER A 161 -0.54 14.68 -38.04
C SER A 161 0.75 15.18 -38.71
N ARG A 162 1.89 14.55 -38.42
CA ARG A 162 3.12 14.69 -39.22
C ARG A 162 3.15 13.62 -40.31
N ARG A 163 2.70 13.98 -41.51
CA ARG A 163 2.80 13.17 -42.72
C ARG A 163 4.24 13.27 -43.26
N THR A 164 5.07 12.25 -43.08
CA THR A 164 6.41 12.20 -43.69
C THR A 164 6.37 11.43 -45.00
N PHE A 165 6.45 12.18 -46.10
CA PHE A 165 6.71 11.66 -47.44
C PHE A 165 8.14 11.09 -47.48
N ARG A 166 8.35 9.93 -48.11
CA ARG A 166 9.70 9.37 -48.32
C ARG A 166 9.83 8.80 -49.73
N ASP A 167 10.31 9.65 -50.64
CA ASP A 167 10.82 9.20 -51.95
C ASP A 167 12.13 8.43 -51.79
N ARG A 168 12.13 7.15 -52.17
CA ARG A 168 13.06 6.55 -53.17
C ARG A 168 12.85 5.06 -53.33
#